data_AF-A0A377DVL9-F1
#
_entry.id   AF-A0A377DVL9-F1
#
_cell.length_a   1.000
_cell.length_b   1.000
_cell.length_c   1.000
_cell.angle_alpha   90.00
_cell.angle_beta   90.00
_cell.angle_gamma   90.00
#
_symmetry.space_group_name_H-M   'P 1'
#
loop_
_entity.id
_entity.type
_entity.pdbx_description
1 polymer ?
#
loop_
_entity_poly.entity_id
_entity_poly.type
_entity_poly.pdbx_seq_one_letter_code
_entity_poly.pdbx_strand_id
1 'polypeptide(L)' 'MFDSLAKAGKYLGQAAKLMIGMPDYDNYVEHMRVNHPDQTPMTYEEFFP' A
#
# COMPACT_ATOMS: atom_id res chain seq x y z
N MET A 1 5.88 12.14 19.61
CA MET A 1 4.51 12.68 19.49
C MET A 1 4.09 12.88 18.03
N PHE A 2 4.88 13.58 17.20
CA PHE A 2 4.57 13.75 15.77
C PHE A 2 4.47 12.44 14.98
N ASP A 3 5.36 11.46 15.24
CA ASP A 3 5.31 10.14 14.60
C ASP A 3 4.01 9.37 14.82
N SER A 4 3.43 9.47 16.02
CA SER A 4 2.17 8.80 16.35
C SER A 4 1.00 9.40 15.58
N LEU A 5 1.01 10.72 15.38
CA LEU A 5 -0.01 11.44 14.61
C LEU A 5 0.10 11.11 13.12
N ALA A 6 1.32 11.05 12.59
CA ALA A 6 1.59 10.64 11.21
C ALA A 6 1.16 9.19 10.93
N LYS A 7 1.44 8.26 11.87
CA LYS A 7 0.98 6.87 11.77
C LYS A 7 -0.55 6.74 11.80
N ALA A 8 -1.22 7.50 12.67
CA ALA A 8 -2.68 7.51 12.74
C ALA A 8 -3.31 8.03 11.43
N GLY A 9 -2.75 9.11 10.85
CA GLY A 9 -3.17 9.64 9.56
C GLY A 9 -2.99 8.63 8.41
N LYS A 10 -1.86 7.90 8.41
CA LYS A 10 -1.59 6.84 7.41
C LYS A 10 -2.62 5.70 7.50
N TYR A 11 -2.97 5.27 8.71
CA TYR A 11 -3.99 4.23 8.93
C TYR A 11 -5.38 4.67 8.47
N LEU A 12 -5.80 5.90 8.78
CA LEU A 12 -7.09 6.44 8.32
C LEU A 12 -7.15 6.53 6.78
N GLY A 13 -6.07 6.98 6.15
CA GLY A 13 -5.96 7.01 4.68
C GLY A 13 -6.05 5.63 4.05
N GLN A 14 -5.40 4.62 4.65
CA GLN A 14 -5.51 3.23 4.21
C GLN A 14 -6.92 2.68 4.37
N ALA A 15 -7.59 2.94 5.49
CA ALA A 15 -8.97 2.53 5.71
C ALA A 15 -9.95 3.17 4.70
N ALA A 16 -9.78 4.47 4.40
CA ALA A 16 -10.57 5.16 3.39
C ALA A 16 -10.35 4.58 1.97
N LYS A 17 -9.10 4.29 1.59
CA LYS A 17 -8.78 3.62 0.31
C LYS A 17 -9.45 2.26 0.19
N LEU A 18 -9.42 1.45 1.26
CA LEU A 18 -10.11 0.15 1.30
C LEU A 18 -11.64 0.30 1.16
N MET A 19 -12.25 1.30 1.78
CA MET A 19 -13.70 1.54 1.64
C MET A 19 -14.12 1.94 0.23
N ILE A 20 -13.26 2.64 -0.51
CA ILE A 20 -13.49 3.02 -1.91
C ILE A 20 -13.08 1.88 -2.86
N GLY A 21 -12.51 0.79 -2.33
CA GLY A 21 -11.98 -0.31 -3.11
C GLY A 21 -10.75 0.06 -3.94
N MET A 22 -10.07 1.16 -3.59
CA MET A 22 -8.92 1.65 -4.33
C MET A 22 -7.68 0.83 -3.98
N PRO A 23 -7.09 0.14 -4.96
CA PRO A 23 -5.81 -0.55 -4.75
C PRO A 23 -4.74 0.45 -4.30
N ASP A 24 -3.79 0.00 -3.48
CA ASP A 24 -2.64 0.81 -3.02
C ASP A 24 -1.35 0.13 -3.49
N TYR A 25 -0.72 0.72 -4.50
CA TYR A 25 0.45 0.14 -5.15
C TYR A 25 1.66 0.04 -4.22
N ASP A 26 1.88 1.02 -3.34
CA ASP A 26 3.01 0.99 -2.40
C ASP A 26 2.84 -0.17 -1.40
N ASN A 27 1.61 -0.38 -0.91
CA ASN A 27 1.30 -1.53 -0.06
C ASN A 27 1.47 -2.86 -0.82
N TYR A 28 1.10 -2.93 -2.10
CA TYR A 28 1.33 -4.10 -2.94
C TYR A 28 2.83 -4.41 -3.09
N VAL A 29 3.66 -3.40 -3.40
CA VAL A 29 5.11 -3.57 -3.56
C VAL A 29 5.75 -4.01 -2.25
N GLU A 30 5.38 -3.41 -1.11
CA GLU A 30 5.84 -3.85 0.21
C GLU A 30 5.42 -5.29 0.50
N HIS A 31 4.17 -5.66 0.20
CA HIS A 31 3.69 -7.03 0.35
C HIS A 31 4.51 -8.02 -0.49
N MET A 32 4.78 -7.70 -1.77
CA MET A 32 5.61 -8.52 -2.65
C MET A 32 7.03 -8.66 -2.11
N ARG A 33 7.65 -7.55 -1.67
CA ARG A 33 9.01 -7.57 -1.11
C ARG A 33 9.13 -8.46 0.13
N VAL A 34 8.10 -8.46 0.98
CA VAL A 34 8.10 -9.21 2.25
C VAL A 34 7.74 -10.68 2.07
N ASN A 35 6.74 -10.98 1.23
CA ASN A 35 6.15 -12.33 1.12
C ASN A 35 6.61 -13.10 -0.13
N HIS A 36 7.06 -12.38 -1.15
CA HIS A 36 7.47 -12.93 -2.45
C HIS A 36 8.81 -12.33 -2.90
N PRO A 37 9.89 -12.43 -2.10
CA PRO A 37 11.17 -11.78 -2.40
C PRO A 37 11.82 -12.24 -3.72
N ASP A 38 11.44 -13.42 -4.21
CA ASP A 38 11.94 -13.99 -5.46
C ASP A 38 11.13 -13.55 -6.70
N GLN A 39 10.07 -12.77 -6.51
CA GLN A 39 9.20 -12.30 -7.59
C GLN A 39 9.34 -10.80 -7.78
N THR A 40 9.48 -10.36 -9.03
CA THR A 40 9.43 -8.94 -9.38
C THR A 40 7.97 -8.45 -9.27
N PRO A 41 7.70 -7.37 -8.52
CA PRO A 41 6.36 -6.77 -8.47
C PRO A 41 5.91 -6.28 -9.86
N MET A 42 4.61 -6.30 -10.12
CA MET A 42 4.01 -5.62 -11.28
C MET A 42 4.38 -4.14 -11.29
N THR A 43 4.45 -3.55 -12.47
CA THR A 43 4.57 -2.11 -12.66
C THR A 43 3.27 -1.40 -12.27
N TYR A 44 3.33 -0.07 -12.08
CA TYR A 44 2.16 0.73 -11.71
C TYR A 44 1.03 0.62 -12.75
N GLU A 45 1.39 0.61 -14.04
CA GLU A 45 0.46 0.50 -15.16
C GLU A 45 -0.19 -0.89 -15.23
N GLU A 46 0.55 -1.95 -14.90
CA GLU A 46 0.01 -3.32 -14.81
C GLU A 46 -0.92 -3.50 -13.60
N PHE A 47 -0.70 -2.76 -12.52
CA PHE A 47 -1.50 -2.83 -11.30
C PHE A 47 -2.78 -1.97 -11.37
N PHE A 48 -2.76 -0.86 -12.11
CA PHE A 48 -3.91 0.02 -12.37
C PHE A 48 -4.21 0.12 -13.88
N PRO A 49 -4.72 -0.94 -14.50
CA PRO A 49 -5.10 -0.93 -15.91
C PRO A 49 -6.29 0.01 -16.21
#